data_AF-A0A928K8K7-F1
#
_entry.id   AF-A0A928K8K7-F1
#
_cell.length_a   1.000
_cell.length_b   1.000
_cell.length_c   1.000
_cell.angle_alpha   90.00
_cell.angle_beta   90.00
_cell.angle_gamma   90.00
#
_symmetry.space_group_name_H-M   'P 1'
#
loop_
_entity.id
_entity.type
_entity.pdbx_description
1 polymer ?
#
loop_
_entity_poly.entity_id
_entity_poly.type
_entity_poly.pdbx_seq_one_letter_code
_entity_poly.pdbx_strand_id
1 'polypeptide(L)'
;MIKGAIFDLDGTLFDSMFVWDTIGEIYLRSIGYKPKENLNETFKTMSLYNAACYYKSEYGVTLSVDEIMDGVNRMVEKYYINEVQLKTGVYDFIKHLHNIGVKMCIATATDKYLVEAALERCGIKECFSEIFTCTSVGHSKDEPDIYREALRHLATPKEDTFVFEDAIYAIRTAKKDGFRVVAIYDKSEENQAEIKSLCDYYITDYTDMQGFWKFAAPMKTALSIAGSDCSGGAGIQADIKTMTMNGVYAMSAITALTAQNTMGVFAISESSPEFLKEQIDAVFEDIYPDAVKLGMVSSSELISVIAERLKFYNTKNIVVDPVMVATSGSELMKTDAVQTLIEELLPIATVVTPNIPEAEVLSGEKIQSKENMLNVAKLIGDKYGCAVLLKGGHSINDANDLLYSNGKFKWFEGKRINNPNTHGTGCTLSSAIASNLAKGLSLDESIRNAKDYISGALSAMLDLGKDSGPMNHAFKIT
;
A
#
# COMPACT_ATOMS: atom_id res chain seq x y z
N MET A 1 2.43 -2.00 6.93
CA MET A 1 1.17 -1.52 7.54
C MET A 1 1.62 -0.79 8.77
N ILE A 2 1.20 0.45 8.98
CA ILE A 2 1.61 1.23 10.15
C ILE A 2 1.57 0.37 11.42
N LYS A 3 2.71 0.32 12.13
CA LYS A 3 2.88 -0.43 13.39
C LYS A 3 3.09 0.52 14.57
N GLY A 4 3.76 1.64 14.31
CA GLY A 4 4.03 2.70 15.29
C GLY A 4 3.57 4.06 14.79
N ALA A 5 3.13 4.92 15.69
CA ALA A 5 2.89 6.33 15.40
C ALA A 5 3.42 7.20 16.53
N ILE A 6 4.16 8.24 16.16
CA ILE A 6 4.69 9.26 17.07
C ILE A 6 3.98 10.56 16.71
N PHE A 7 3.21 11.10 17.64
CA PHE A 7 2.43 12.31 17.40
C PHE A 7 3.06 13.51 18.11
N ASP A 8 3.18 14.63 17.41
CA ASP A 8 3.11 15.91 18.10
C ASP A 8 1.71 16.15 18.67
N LEU A 9 1.62 17.10 19.58
CA LEU A 9 0.41 17.46 20.28
C LEU A 9 -0.24 18.72 19.70
N ASP A 10 0.48 19.84 19.74
CA ASP A 10 -0.04 21.16 19.42
C ASP A 10 0.00 21.41 17.93
N GLY A 11 -1.12 21.79 17.31
CA GLY A 11 -1.22 21.90 15.85
C GLY A 11 -1.32 20.55 15.12
N THR A 12 -1.03 19.43 15.79
CA THR A 12 -1.17 18.08 15.23
C THR A 12 -2.43 17.35 15.73
N LEU A 13 -2.62 17.23 17.05
CA LEU A 13 -3.80 16.59 17.68
C LEU A 13 -4.79 17.63 18.21
N PHE A 14 -4.28 18.70 18.81
CA PHE A 14 -5.08 19.77 19.40
C PHE A 14 -5.11 21.02 18.52
N ASP A 15 -6.26 21.71 18.50
CA ASP A 15 -6.40 23.06 17.95
C ASP A 15 -6.00 24.09 19.03
N SER A 16 -4.71 24.08 19.38
CA SER A 16 -4.13 24.84 20.51
C SER A 16 -3.29 26.04 20.10
N MET A 17 -2.86 26.11 18.83
CA MET A 17 -1.95 27.17 18.35
C MET A 17 -2.54 28.58 18.49
N PHE A 18 -3.86 28.70 18.42
CA PHE A 18 -4.56 29.97 18.65
C PHE A 18 -4.28 30.58 20.04
N VAL A 19 -4.07 29.74 21.07
CA VAL A 19 -3.78 30.26 22.41
C VAL A 19 -2.41 30.90 22.45
N TRP A 20 -1.40 30.26 21.87
CA TRP A 20 -0.06 30.84 21.78
C TRP A 20 -0.05 32.16 21.00
N ASP A 21 -0.89 32.26 19.98
CA ASP A 21 -1.08 33.48 19.18
C ASP A 21 -1.85 34.59 19.90
N THR A 22 -2.56 34.33 21.02
CA THR A 22 -3.45 35.32 21.65
C THR A 22 -3.24 35.51 23.15
N ILE A 23 -2.48 34.62 23.80
CA ILE A 23 -2.30 34.59 25.25
C ILE A 23 -1.66 35.88 25.76
N GLY A 24 -0.79 36.50 24.96
CA GLY A 24 -0.15 37.77 25.30
C GLY A 24 -1.16 38.93 25.44
N GLU A 25 -2.07 39.06 24.48
CA GLU A 25 -3.15 40.04 24.57
C GLU A 25 -4.17 39.69 25.66
N ILE A 26 -4.54 38.42 25.78
CA ILE A 26 -5.51 37.95 26.78
C ILE A 26 -4.98 38.23 28.19
N TYR A 27 -3.71 37.93 28.45
CA TYR A 27 -3.08 38.21 29.73
C TYR A 27 -3.14 39.69 30.07
N LEU A 28 -2.68 40.53 29.14
CA LEU A 28 -2.59 41.96 29.35
C LEU A 28 -3.97 42.57 29.64
N ARG A 29 -5.01 42.10 28.94
CA ARG A 29 -6.41 42.48 29.22
C ARG A 29 -6.87 41.99 30.60
N SER A 30 -6.49 40.78 30.99
CA SER A 30 -6.88 40.20 32.30
C SER A 30 -6.35 41.00 33.48
N ILE A 31 -5.20 41.67 33.33
CA ILE A 31 -4.60 42.55 34.34
C ILE A 31 -4.98 44.03 34.15
N GLY A 32 -5.96 44.34 33.27
CA GLY A 32 -6.57 45.66 33.15
C GLY A 32 -5.94 46.59 32.11
N TYR A 33 -5.05 46.10 31.24
CA TYR A 33 -4.36 46.90 30.24
C TYR A 33 -4.90 46.61 28.83
N LYS A 34 -4.90 47.65 27.98
CA LYS A 34 -5.32 47.52 26.57
C LYS A 34 -4.10 47.20 25.69
N PRO A 35 -4.08 46.08 24.96
CA PRO A 35 -2.97 45.77 24.06
C PRO A 35 -2.88 46.76 22.89
N LYS A 36 -1.64 47.08 22.48
CA LYS A 36 -1.35 47.77 21.22
C LYS A 36 -1.69 46.84 20.05
N GLU A 37 -1.92 47.40 18.86
CA GLU A 37 -2.14 46.61 17.64
C GLU A 37 -0.93 45.71 17.37
N ASN A 38 -1.19 44.47 16.93
CA ASN A 38 -0.18 43.47 16.57
C ASN A 38 0.80 43.10 17.70
N LEU A 39 0.35 43.16 18.97
CA LEU A 39 1.17 42.75 20.11
C LEU A 39 1.67 41.31 19.97
N ASN A 40 0.81 40.41 19.48
CA ASN A 40 1.18 39.00 19.35
C ASN A 40 2.31 38.79 18.33
N GLU A 41 2.34 39.54 17.23
CA GLU A 41 3.47 39.50 16.26
C GLU A 41 4.79 39.90 16.92
N THR A 42 4.75 40.85 17.86
CA THR A 42 5.93 41.24 18.64
C THR A 42 6.38 40.10 19.56
N PHE A 43 5.44 39.36 20.14
CA PHE A 43 5.73 38.30 21.10
C PHE A 43 6.11 36.96 20.47
N LYS A 44 5.71 36.68 19.22
CA LYS A 44 6.09 35.45 18.50
C LYS A 44 7.60 35.16 18.52
N THR A 45 8.44 36.18 18.61
CA THR A 45 9.91 36.06 18.61
C THR A 45 10.54 36.18 20.00
N MET A 46 9.75 36.39 21.06
CA MET A 46 10.23 36.65 22.40
C MET A 46 10.05 35.43 23.31
N SER A 47 11.00 35.21 24.21
CA SER A 47 10.77 34.31 25.36
C SER A 47 9.72 34.90 26.29
N LEU A 48 9.09 34.05 27.12
CA LEU A 48 8.12 34.49 28.12
C LEU A 48 8.71 35.55 29.08
N TYR A 49 9.99 35.42 29.44
CA TYR A 49 10.72 36.41 30.23
C TYR A 49 10.83 37.77 29.52
N ASN A 50 11.18 37.76 28.23
CA ASN A 50 11.29 38.99 27.45
C ASN A 50 9.93 39.65 27.23
N ALA A 51 8.88 38.85 26.99
CA ALA A 51 7.50 39.35 26.94
C ALA A 51 7.06 39.97 28.27
N ALA A 52 7.43 39.35 29.40
CA ALA A 52 7.18 39.89 30.72
C ALA A 52 7.90 41.22 30.97
N CYS A 53 9.17 41.32 30.57
CA CYS A 53 9.92 42.58 30.60
C CYS A 53 9.27 43.65 29.70
N TYR A 54 8.82 43.26 28.51
CA TYR A 54 8.14 44.15 27.57
C TYR A 54 6.85 44.75 28.15
N TYR A 55 6.03 43.95 28.84
CA TYR A 55 4.85 44.49 29.54
C TYR A 55 5.20 45.58 30.55
N LYS A 56 6.30 45.41 31.28
CA LYS A 56 6.75 46.41 32.25
C LYS A 56 7.23 47.69 31.56
N SER A 57 8.09 47.56 30.55
CA SER A 57 8.68 48.72 29.88
C SER A 57 7.69 49.50 29.02
N GLU A 58 6.83 48.79 28.27
CA GLU A 58 6.00 49.40 27.22
C GLU A 58 4.57 49.72 27.66
N TYR A 59 4.06 49.02 28.68
CA TYR A 59 2.71 49.23 29.21
C TYR A 59 2.72 49.72 30.66
N GLY A 60 3.88 49.79 31.32
CA GLY A 60 3.97 50.24 32.72
C GLY A 60 3.32 49.27 33.70
N VAL A 61 3.36 47.96 33.40
CA VAL A 61 2.82 46.93 34.31
C VAL A 61 3.61 46.89 35.62
N THR A 62 2.89 47.02 36.74
CA THR A 62 3.47 47.15 38.09
C THR A 62 3.90 45.80 38.69
N LEU A 63 3.26 44.70 38.28
CA LEU A 63 3.62 43.33 38.67
C LEU A 63 5.09 43.03 38.38
N SER A 64 5.72 42.22 39.22
CA SER A 64 7.07 41.70 38.97
C SER A 64 7.10 40.80 37.73
N VAL A 65 8.31 40.58 37.19
CA VAL A 65 8.48 39.68 36.03
C VAL A 65 7.99 38.27 36.37
N ASP A 66 8.30 37.77 37.57
CA ASP A 66 7.87 36.43 38.01
C ASP A 66 6.34 36.34 38.13
N GLU A 67 5.67 37.34 38.73
CA GLU A 67 4.21 37.36 38.83
C GLU A 67 3.52 37.37 37.45
N ILE A 68 4.14 38.02 36.47
CA ILE A 68 3.66 38.05 35.09
C ILE A 68 3.80 36.67 34.44
N MET A 69 5.00 36.09 34.52
CA MET A 69 5.28 34.77 33.96
C MET A 69 4.36 33.70 34.57
N ASP A 70 4.20 33.70 35.89
CA ASP A 70 3.27 32.83 36.61
C ASP A 70 1.83 33.05 36.18
N GLY A 71 1.43 34.31 35.96
CA GLY A 71 0.10 34.66 35.47
C GLY A 71 -0.20 34.09 34.09
N VAL A 72 0.75 34.20 33.16
CA VAL A 72 0.63 33.64 31.81
C VAL A 72 0.61 32.11 31.87
N ASN A 73 1.52 31.50 32.63
CA ASN A 73 1.58 30.03 32.81
C ASN A 73 0.26 29.47 33.36
N ARG A 74 -0.33 30.11 34.37
CA ARG A 74 -1.63 29.70 34.93
C ARG A 74 -2.76 29.72 33.89
N MET A 75 -2.74 30.65 32.95
CA MET A 75 -3.76 30.70 31.90
C MET A 75 -3.54 29.62 30.84
N VAL A 76 -2.29 29.35 30.46
CA VAL A 76 -1.95 28.22 29.59
C VAL A 76 -2.40 26.92 30.26
N GLU A 77 -2.04 26.72 31.53
CA GLU A 77 -2.46 25.55 32.31
C GLU A 77 -3.99 25.40 32.34
N LYS A 78 -4.71 26.48 32.66
CA LYS A 78 -6.18 26.48 32.65
C LYS A 78 -6.73 26.08 31.29
N TYR A 79 -6.15 26.58 30.20
CA TYR A 79 -6.60 26.27 28.85
C TYR A 79 -6.41 24.79 28.51
N TYR A 80 -5.23 24.20 28.74
CA TYR A 80 -5.02 22.77 28.45
C TYR A 80 -5.91 21.87 29.32
N ILE A 81 -6.00 22.17 30.61
CA ILE A 81 -6.78 21.34 31.54
C ILE A 81 -8.28 21.40 31.20
N ASN A 82 -8.81 22.57 30.85
CA ASN A 82 -10.27 22.77 30.80
C ASN A 82 -10.85 23.02 29.41
N GLU A 83 -10.08 23.57 28.47
CA GLU A 83 -10.64 24.23 27.28
C GLU A 83 -10.12 23.67 25.94
N VAL A 84 -8.86 23.21 25.84
CA VAL A 84 -8.28 22.76 24.55
C VAL A 84 -9.13 21.68 23.89
N GLN A 85 -9.29 21.75 22.57
CA GLN A 85 -10.10 20.80 21.80
C GLN A 85 -9.23 19.99 20.85
N LEU A 86 -9.64 18.76 20.60
CA LEU A 86 -9.10 17.97 19.50
C LEU A 86 -9.43 18.65 18.16
N LYS A 87 -8.52 18.55 17.19
CA LYS A 87 -8.86 18.85 15.80
C LYS A 87 -9.97 17.91 15.33
N THR A 88 -10.82 18.41 14.44
CA THR A 88 -11.94 17.65 13.86
C THR A 88 -11.44 16.33 13.27
N GLY A 89 -12.04 15.21 13.69
CA GLY A 89 -11.71 13.85 13.22
C GLY A 89 -10.60 13.12 13.99
N VAL A 90 -9.83 13.81 14.85
CA VAL A 90 -8.70 13.19 15.58
C VAL A 90 -9.17 12.06 16.49
N TYR A 91 -10.29 12.23 17.20
CA TYR A 91 -10.80 11.20 18.10
C TYR A 91 -11.02 9.87 17.38
N ASP A 92 -11.74 9.89 16.26
CA ASP A 92 -12.03 8.69 15.47
C ASP A 92 -10.76 8.09 14.88
N PHE A 93 -9.83 8.92 14.40
CA PHE A 93 -8.55 8.48 13.85
C PHE A 93 -7.68 7.76 14.89
N ILE A 94 -7.50 8.36 16.08
CA ILE A 94 -6.71 7.77 17.17
C ILE A 94 -7.35 6.47 17.67
N LYS A 95 -8.68 6.44 17.85
CA LYS A 95 -9.38 5.21 18.23
C LYS A 95 -9.24 4.12 17.18
N HIS A 96 -9.30 4.47 15.89
CA HIS A 96 -9.09 3.50 14.82
C HIS A 96 -7.68 2.90 14.87
N LEU A 97 -6.63 3.72 14.98
CA LEU A 97 -5.25 3.27 15.14
C LEU A 97 -5.08 2.33 16.34
N HIS A 98 -5.66 2.70 17.49
CA HIS A 98 -5.63 1.87 18.69
C HIS A 98 -6.32 0.52 18.46
N ASN A 99 -7.51 0.51 17.84
CA ASN A 99 -8.28 -0.70 17.57
C ASN A 99 -7.59 -1.68 16.62
N ILE A 100 -6.80 -1.18 15.66
CA ILE A 100 -6.00 -2.03 14.76
C ILE A 100 -4.63 -2.41 15.34
N GLY A 101 -4.34 -2.02 16.59
CA GLY A 101 -3.15 -2.41 17.34
C GLY A 101 -1.90 -1.59 17.03
N VAL A 102 -2.03 -0.37 16.50
CA VAL A 102 -0.89 0.55 16.33
C VAL A 102 -0.45 1.06 17.70
N LYS A 103 0.84 0.94 17.98
CA LYS A 103 1.43 1.50 19.20
C LYS A 103 1.66 2.99 19.00
N MET A 104 1.24 3.80 19.96
CA MET A 104 1.28 5.26 19.83
C MET A 104 1.95 5.91 21.04
N CYS A 105 2.74 6.94 20.78
CA CYS A 105 3.30 7.81 21.81
C CYS A 105 3.25 9.27 21.35
N ILE A 106 3.47 10.19 22.30
CA ILE A 106 3.52 11.62 22.04
C ILE A 106 4.95 12.13 22.18
N ALA A 107 5.35 13.03 21.28
CA ALA A 107 6.61 13.76 21.32
C ALA A 107 6.30 15.25 21.22
N THR A 108 6.43 16.01 22.31
CA THR A 108 5.96 17.41 22.37
C THR A 108 6.89 18.31 23.21
N ALA A 109 6.81 19.62 23.00
CA ALA A 109 7.43 20.61 23.88
C ALA A 109 6.57 20.90 25.13
N THR A 110 5.28 20.57 25.10
CA THR A 110 4.33 20.84 26.20
C THR A 110 4.57 19.92 27.40
N ASP A 111 4.49 20.48 28.61
CA ASP A 111 4.78 19.74 29.84
C ASP A 111 3.82 18.57 30.07
N LYS A 112 4.38 17.43 30.51
CA LYS A 112 3.68 16.14 30.58
C LYS A 112 2.34 16.21 31.32
N TYR A 113 2.28 16.88 32.47
CA TYR A 113 1.06 16.95 33.28
C TYR A 113 -0.09 17.67 32.55
N LEU A 114 0.20 18.67 31.71
CA LEU A 114 -0.80 19.36 30.88
C LEU A 114 -1.31 18.45 29.76
N VAL A 115 -0.39 17.74 29.12
CA VAL A 115 -0.72 16.77 28.07
C VAL A 115 -1.62 15.68 28.63
N GLU A 116 -1.28 15.12 29.80
CA GLU A 116 -2.06 14.07 30.45
C GLU A 116 -3.48 14.53 30.78
N ALA A 117 -3.62 15.70 31.40
CA ALA A 117 -4.92 16.27 31.74
C ALA A 117 -5.80 16.51 30.49
N ALA A 118 -5.20 17.04 29.42
CA ALA A 118 -5.92 17.31 28.18
C ALA A 118 -6.37 16.01 27.48
N LEU A 119 -5.49 15.01 27.35
CA LEU A 119 -5.82 13.73 26.73
C LEU A 119 -6.87 12.93 27.53
N GLU A 120 -6.81 13.00 28.86
CA GLU A 120 -7.78 12.34 29.74
C GLU A 120 -9.16 12.98 29.58
N ARG A 121 -9.25 14.31 29.59
CA ARG A 121 -10.50 15.03 29.31
C ARG A 121 -11.05 14.72 27.92
N CYS A 122 -10.18 14.56 26.93
CA CYS A 122 -10.56 14.23 25.55
C CYS A 122 -10.81 12.72 25.31
N GLY A 123 -10.62 11.87 26.32
CA GLY A 123 -10.95 10.44 26.24
C GLY A 123 -10.06 9.59 25.34
N ILE A 124 -8.79 9.99 25.16
CA ILE A 124 -7.82 9.28 24.31
C ILE A 124 -6.48 8.99 25.00
N LYS A 125 -6.34 9.24 26.31
CA LYS A 125 -5.09 9.05 27.06
C LYS A 125 -4.62 7.59 27.02
N GLU A 126 -5.52 6.64 27.14
CA GLU A 126 -5.25 5.20 27.13
C GLU A 126 -4.74 4.68 25.77
N CYS A 127 -4.93 5.45 24.71
CA CYS A 127 -4.43 5.10 23.38
C CYS A 127 -2.91 5.26 23.27
N PHE A 128 -2.28 6.06 24.14
CA PHE A 128 -0.86 6.36 24.09
C PHE A 128 -0.09 5.66 25.22
N SER A 129 1.00 4.99 24.88
CA SER A 129 1.81 4.24 25.84
C SER A 129 2.77 5.12 26.65
N GLU A 130 3.20 6.26 26.10
CA GLU A 130 4.10 7.21 26.75
C GLU A 130 4.01 8.62 26.15
N ILE A 131 4.38 9.63 26.94
CA ILE A 131 4.54 11.03 26.53
C ILE A 131 6.00 11.43 26.79
N PHE A 132 6.71 11.72 25.70
CA PHE A 132 8.05 12.29 25.71
C PHE A 132 7.97 13.80 25.56
N THR A 133 8.57 14.52 26.50
CA THR A 133 8.70 15.98 26.44
C THR A 133 10.13 16.39 26.12
N CYS A 134 10.32 17.52 25.44
CA CYS A 134 11.66 18.10 25.23
C CYS A 134 12.44 18.24 26.56
N THR A 135 11.76 18.63 27.63
CA THR A 135 12.33 18.72 28.99
C THR A 135 12.78 17.36 29.52
N SER A 136 12.01 16.30 29.31
CA SER A 136 12.34 14.94 29.79
C SER A 136 13.51 14.30 29.03
N VAL A 137 13.65 14.63 27.74
CA VAL A 137 14.72 14.10 26.87
C VAL A 137 15.98 14.99 26.93
N GLY A 138 15.83 16.26 27.29
CA GLY A 138 16.93 17.23 27.39
C GLY A 138 17.29 17.92 26.06
N HIS A 139 16.52 17.68 24.99
CA HIS A 139 16.76 18.19 23.64
C HIS A 139 15.46 18.74 23.05
N SER A 140 15.55 19.79 22.21
CA SER A 140 14.42 20.27 21.41
C SER A 140 14.17 19.35 20.21
N LYS A 141 13.07 19.58 19.49
CA LYS A 141 12.77 18.89 18.22
C LYS A 141 13.63 19.33 17.03
N ASP A 142 14.63 20.19 17.26
CA ASP A 142 15.69 20.46 16.28
C ASP A 142 16.66 19.28 16.16
N GLU A 143 16.61 18.36 17.13
CA GLU A 143 17.38 17.12 17.18
C GLU A 143 16.45 15.90 17.18
N PRO A 144 16.85 14.79 16.56
CA PRO A 144 15.97 13.63 16.35
C PRO A 144 15.76 12.77 17.60
N ASP A 145 16.44 13.10 18.71
CA ASP A 145 16.55 12.26 19.90
C ASP A 145 15.21 11.94 20.53
N ILE A 146 14.27 12.89 20.57
CA ILE A 146 12.90 12.65 21.06
C ILE A 146 12.17 11.59 20.22
N TYR A 147 12.32 11.60 18.89
CA TYR A 147 11.72 10.60 18.01
C TYR A 147 12.42 9.23 18.13
N ARG A 148 13.73 9.22 18.36
CA ARG A 148 14.51 7.99 18.57
C ARG A 148 14.18 7.32 19.91
N GLU A 149 13.97 8.09 20.97
CA GLU A 149 13.48 7.59 22.26
C GLU A 149 12.07 7.01 22.12
N ALA A 150 11.17 7.75 21.48
CA ALA A 150 9.83 7.30 21.14
C ALA A 150 9.84 5.98 20.35
N LEU A 151 10.63 5.89 19.27
CA LEU A 151 10.78 4.67 18.48
C LEU A 151 11.29 3.49 19.31
N ARG A 152 12.29 3.72 20.17
CA ARG A 152 12.84 2.69 21.08
C ARG A 152 11.77 2.17 22.05
N HIS A 153 10.93 3.06 22.59
CA HIS A 153 9.82 2.68 23.45
C HIS A 153 8.73 1.90 22.71
N LEU A 154 8.35 2.34 21.50
CA LEU A 154 7.36 1.63 20.68
C LEU A 154 7.83 0.22 20.29
N ALA A 155 9.14 0.02 20.12
CA ALA A 155 9.74 -1.23 19.69
C ALA A 155 9.09 -1.74 18.39
N THR A 156 9.00 -0.84 17.41
CA THR A 156 8.46 -1.09 16.05
C THR A 156 9.54 -0.81 15.00
N PRO A 157 9.49 -1.45 13.82
CA PRO A 157 10.38 -1.09 12.71
C PRO A 157 10.22 0.38 12.32
N LYS A 158 11.32 1.06 11.99
CA LYS A 158 11.31 2.50 11.70
C LYS A 158 10.49 2.81 10.44
N GLU A 159 10.61 1.96 9.44
CA GLU A 159 9.91 2.00 8.15
C GLU A 159 8.38 1.87 8.27
N ASP A 160 7.91 1.26 9.36
CA ASP A 160 6.48 1.11 9.72
C ASP A 160 6.07 2.07 10.86
N THR A 161 6.94 3.00 11.27
CA THR A 161 6.68 3.99 12.32
C THR A 161 6.60 5.39 11.73
N PHE A 162 5.45 6.03 11.88
CA PHE A 162 5.15 7.31 11.24
C PHE A 162 5.20 8.44 12.26
N VAL A 163 5.84 9.56 11.91
CA VAL A 163 5.86 10.78 12.72
C VAL A 163 4.80 11.73 12.18
N PHE A 164 3.90 12.19 13.05
CA PHE A 164 2.85 13.15 12.74
C PHE A 164 3.22 14.50 13.33
N GLU A 165 3.37 15.51 12.49
CA GLU A 165 3.89 16.84 12.85
C GLU A 165 3.24 17.93 11.97
N ASP A 166 3.13 19.15 12.48
CA ASP A 166 2.67 20.32 11.73
C ASP A 166 3.78 21.36 11.52
N ALA A 167 4.84 21.34 12.33
CA ALA A 167 5.88 22.36 12.29
C ALA A 167 7.04 22.00 11.34
N ILE A 168 7.45 22.93 10.46
CA ILE A 168 8.44 22.66 9.40
C ILE A 168 9.80 22.19 9.95
N TYR A 169 10.27 22.75 11.06
CA TYR A 169 11.58 22.41 11.64
C TYR A 169 11.58 20.96 12.18
N ALA A 170 10.53 20.57 12.87
CA ALA A 170 10.33 19.22 13.40
C ALA A 170 10.21 18.17 12.27
N ILE A 171 9.46 18.51 11.21
CA ILE A 171 9.35 17.69 9.99
C ILE A 171 10.74 17.49 9.36
N ARG A 172 11.53 18.55 9.18
CA ARG A 172 12.90 18.46 8.63
C ARG A 172 13.78 17.56 9.48
N THR A 173 13.72 17.69 10.81
CA THR A 173 14.48 16.84 11.74
C THR A 173 14.12 15.36 11.57
N ALA A 174 12.83 15.02 11.62
CA ALA A 174 12.36 13.64 11.48
C ALA A 174 12.68 13.05 10.10
N LYS A 175 12.49 13.81 9.02
CA LYS A 175 12.84 13.40 7.65
C LYS A 175 14.33 13.14 7.48
N LYS A 176 15.18 14.03 8.00
CA LYS A 176 16.65 13.88 7.93
C LYS A 176 17.13 12.64 8.66
N ASP A 177 16.44 12.26 9.74
CA ASP A 177 16.73 11.03 10.47
C ASP A 177 16.20 9.77 9.77
N GLY A 178 15.35 9.90 8.75
CA GLY A 178 14.82 8.79 7.96
C GLY A 178 13.47 8.25 8.43
N PHE A 179 12.70 9.01 9.22
CA PHE A 179 11.31 8.65 9.50
C PHE A 179 10.41 8.93 8.30
N ARG A 180 9.31 8.16 8.18
CA ARG A 180 8.17 8.56 7.35
C ARG A 180 7.39 9.63 8.10
N VAL A 181 7.24 10.80 7.50
CA VAL A 181 6.58 11.95 8.14
C VAL A 181 5.25 12.23 7.45
N VAL A 182 4.20 12.28 8.27
CA VAL A 182 2.84 12.67 7.90
C VAL A 182 2.63 14.08 8.42
N ALA A 183 2.60 15.04 7.52
CA ALA A 183 2.40 16.43 7.91
C ALA A 183 0.92 16.75 8.08
N ILE A 184 0.59 17.51 9.12
CA ILE A 184 -0.76 17.99 9.40
C ILE A 184 -0.85 19.47 9.06
N TYR A 185 -1.91 19.87 8.36
CA TYR A 185 -2.20 21.28 8.15
C TYR A 185 -2.51 21.98 9.47
N ASP A 186 -1.80 23.07 9.72
CA ASP A 186 -2.16 24.08 10.72
C ASP A 186 -2.10 25.48 10.10
N LYS A 187 -3.04 26.33 10.49
CA LYS A 187 -3.11 27.72 10.02
C LYS A 187 -1.97 28.59 10.57
N SER A 188 -1.36 28.22 11.70
CA SER A 188 -0.28 28.99 12.33
C SER A 188 1.07 28.80 11.65
N GLU A 189 1.24 27.74 10.87
CA GLU A 189 2.48 27.48 10.14
C GLU A 189 2.41 28.08 8.74
N GLU A 190 3.32 29.02 8.46
CA GLU A 190 3.35 29.80 7.21
C GLU A 190 3.97 29.02 6.05
N ASN A 191 4.86 28.05 6.33
CA ASN A 191 5.65 27.34 5.32
C ASN A 191 4.95 26.10 4.72
N GLN A 192 3.62 26.13 4.59
CA GLN A 192 2.81 24.99 4.13
C GLN A 192 3.24 24.42 2.78
N ALA A 193 3.69 25.27 1.84
CA ALA A 193 4.15 24.85 0.53
C ALA A 193 5.42 23.99 0.62
N GLU A 194 6.32 24.33 1.55
CA GLU A 194 7.54 23.56 1.78
C GLU A 194 7.24 22.27 2.54
N ILE A 195 6.35 22.31 3.52
CA ILE A 195 5.90 21.11 4.23
C ILE A 195 5.37 20.05 3.25
N LYS A 196 4.53 20.47 2.31
CA LYS A 196 3.97 19.59 1.28
C LYS A 196 5.02 18.94 0.39
N SER A 197 6.12 19.63 0.09
CA SER A 197 7.20 19.06 -0.74
C SER A 197 8.15 18.15 0.05
N LEU A 198 8.20 18.31 1.38
CA LEU A 198 9.12 17.60 2.26
C LEU A 198 8.53 16.33 2.90
N CYS A 199 7.25 16.36 3.26
CA CYS A 199 6.57 15.23 3.93
C CYS A 199 6.31 14.05 2.97
N ASP A 200 6.05 12.86 3.52
CA ASP A 200 5.68 11.69 2.71
C ASP A 200 4.16 11.64 2.44
N TYR A 201 3.36 12.25 3.31
CA TYR A 201 1.93 12.42 3.13
C TYR A 201 1.45 13.68 3.87
N TYR A 202 0.49 14.40 3.29
CA TYR A 202 -0.04 15.64 3.83
C TYR A 202 -1.54 15.52 4.11
N ILE A 203 -1.93 15.76 5.36
CA ILE A 203 -3.32 15.71 5.83
C ILE A 203 -3.84 17.14 6.00
N THR A 204 -4.93 17.48 5.31
CA THR A 204 -5.61 18.77 5.50
C THR A 204 -6.50 18.78 6.75
N ASP A 205 -7.15 17.66 7.02
CA ASP A 205 -7.98 17.41 8.20
C ASP A 205 -8.17 15.88 8.38
N TYR A 206 -8.62 15.46 9.56
CA TYR A 206 -8.76 14.03 9.87
C TYR A 206 -10.13 13.43 9.46
N THR A 207 -10.97 14.14 8.70
CA THR A 207 -12.32 13.66 8.36
C THR A 207 -12.33 12.71 7.16
N ASP A 208 -11.37 12.83 6.23
CA ASP A 208 -11.15 11.87 5.14
C ASP A 208 -9.73 11.29 5.18
N MET A 209 -9.63 10.10 5.78
CA MET A 209 -8.37 9.38 5.91
C MET A 209 -8.18 8.29 4.84
N GLN A 210 -9.05 8.19 3.83
CA GLN A 210 -8.96 7.10 2.85
C GLN A 210 -7.65 7.15 2.06
N GLY A 211 -7.20 8.35 1.67
CA GLY A 211 -5.92 8.53 1.00
C GLY A 211 -4.74 8.13 1.89
N PHE A 212 -4.79 8.50 3.18
CA PHE A 212 -3.75 8.14 4.14
C PHE A 212 -3.66 6.62 4.31
N TRP A 213 -4.78 5.92 4.45
CA TRP A 213 -4.77 4.46 4.60
C TRP A 213 -4.21 3.74 3.38
N LYS A 214 -4.44 4.26 2.17
CA LYS A 214 -3.80 3.75 0.95
C LYS A 214 -2.28 3.96 0.98
N PHE A 215 -1.81 5.10 1.47
CA PHE A 215 -0.39 5.42 1.60
C PHE A 215 0.32 4.63 2.73
N ALA A 216 -0.37 4.38 3.84
CA ALA A 216 0.16 3.68 5.01
C ALA A 216 0.07 2.14 4.89
N ALA A 217 -0.67 1.64 3.89
CA ALA A 217 -0.69 0.23 3.56
C ALA A 217 0.72 -0.25 3.15
N PRO A 218 1.14 -1.46 3.55
CA PRO A 218 2.38 -2.04 3.05
C PRO A 218 2.24 -2.26 1.55
N MET A 219 3.34 -2.08 0.82
CA MET A 219 3.37 -2.46 -0.59
C MET A 219 3.15 -3.96 -0.68
N LYS A 220 2.11 -4.36 -1.41
CA LYS A 220 1.79 -5.76 -1.66
C LYS A 220 2.74 -6.33 -2.69
N THR A 221 3.08 -7.60 -2.57
CA THR A 221 4.09 -8.26 -3.40
C THR A 221 3.46 -9.40 -4.20
N ALA A 222 3.93 -9.63 -5.42
CA ALA A 222 3.51 -10.76 -6.22
C ALA A 222 4.71 -11.37 -6.96
N LEU A 223 4.77 -12.70 -7.00
CA LEU A 223 5.82 -13.45 -7.68
C LEU A 223 5.25 -14.11 -8.95
N SER A 224 5.89 -13.85 -10.09
CA SER A 224 5.68 -14.66 -11.29
C SER A 224 6.68 -15.81 -11.34
N ILE A 225 6.20 -17.04 -11.55
CA ILE A 225 7.04 -18.19 -11.87
C ILE A 225 6.70 -18.63 -13.30
N ALA A 226 7.51 -18.21 -14.25
CA ALA A 226 7.23 -18.39 -15.68
C ALA A 226 8.51 -18.27 -16.54
N GLY A 227 8.37 -18.57 -17.83
CA GLY A 227 9.40 -18.32 -18.83
C GLY A 227 9.57 -16.83 -19.16
N SER A 228 10.77 -16.45 -19.60
CA SER A 228 11.11 -15.12 -20.09
C SER A 228 10.89 -15.02 -21.59
N ASP A 229 10.03 -14.09 -22.01
CA ASP A 229 9.86 -13.66 -23.40
C ASP A 229 10.73 -12.42 -23.63
N CYS A 230 11.85 -12.59 -24.35
CA CYS A 230 12.78 -11.49 -24.57
C CYS A 230 12.21 -10.33 -25.42
N SER A 231 11.08 -10.52 -26.11
CA SER A 231 10.38 -9.43 -26.81
C SER A 231 9.57 -8.53 -25.88
N GLY A 232 9.29 -9.02 -24.67
CA GLY A 232 8.59 -8.28 -23.63
C GLY A 232 7.06 -8.28 -23.74
N GLY A 233 6.47 -9.11 -24.61
CA GLY A 233 5.02 -9.15 -24.82
C GLY A 233 4.27 -10.15 -23.94
N ALA A 234 4.91 -11.25 -23.56
CA ALA A 234 4.36 -12.29 -22.68
C ALA A 234 5.36 -12.66 -21.56
N GLY A 235 5.21 -13.85 -20.97
CA GLY A 235 6.13 -14.39 -19.96
C GLY A 235 6.26 -13.49 -18.72
N ILE A 236 7.39 -13.62 -18.03
CA ILE A 236 7.67 -12.79 -16.84
C ILE A 236 7.63 -11.29 -17.17
N GLN A 237 7.95 -10.87 -18.40
CA GLN A 237 7.92 -9.46 -18.80
C GLN A 237 6.51 -8.88 -18.79
N ALA A 238 5.52 -9.60 -19.33
CA ALA A 238 4.12 -9.19 -19.22
C ALA A 238 3.63 -9.24 -17.78
N ASP A 239 4.09 -10.23 -17.02
CA ASP A 239 3.70 -10.40 -15.62
C ASP A 239 4.19 -9.24 -14.76
N ILE A 240 5.48 -8.90 -14.79
CA ILE A 240 6.05 -7.81 -13.99
C ILE A 240 5.47 -6.45 -14.38
N LYS A 241 5.23 -6.20 -15.68
CA LYS A 241 4.58 -4.97 -16.15
C LYS A 241 3.17 -4.88 -15.58
N THR A 242 2.41 -5.96 -15.68
CA THR A 242 1.03 -6.03 -15.19
C THR A 242 0.96 -5.84 -13.69
N MET A 243 1.80 -6.56 -12.93
CA MET A 243 1.88 -6.48 -11.48
C MET A 243 2.20 -5.06 -11.02
N THR A 244 3.25 -4.46 -11.61
CA THR A 244 3.65 -3.08 -11.31
C THR A 244 2.52 -2.09 -11.59
N MET A 245 1.87 -2.20 -12.76
CA MET A 245 0.76 -1.30 -13.15
C MET A 245 -0.53 -1.55 -12.36
N ASN A 246 -0.63 -2.66 -11.63
CA ASN A 246 -1.74 -2.96 -10.72
C ASN A 246 -1.41 -2.65 -9.24
N GLY A 247 -0.27 -2.00 -8.99
CA GLY A 247 0.10 -1.45 -7.68
C GLY A 247 0.70 -2.47 -6.72
N VAL A 248 1.35 -3.53 -7.23
CA VAL A 248 2.09 -4.49 -6.41
C VAL A 248 3.57 -4.55 -6.84
N TYR A 249 4.46 -4.80 -5.88
CA TYR A 249 5.87 -5.05 -6.15
C TYR A 249 6.02 -6.41 -6.84
N ALA A 250 6.58 -6.40 -8.05
CA ALA A 250 6.68 -7.58 -8.88
C ALA A 250 8.04 -8.27 -8.72
N MET A 251 8.02 -9.58 -8.53
CA MET A 251 9.19 -10.45 -8.45
C MET A 251 9.07 -11.58 -9.47
N SER A 252 10.17 -12.27 -9.76
CA SER A 252 10.17 -13.37 -10.72
C SER A 252 11.09 -14.51 -10.32
N ALA A 253 10.66 -15.74 -10.57
CA ALA A 253 11.52 -16.93 -10.66
C ALA A 253 11.40 -17.51 -12.08
N ILE A 254 12.52 -17.57 -12.80
CA ILE A 254 12.51 -17.85 -14.24
C ILE A 254 12.60 -19.36 -14.48
N THR A 255 11.62 -19.92 -15.19
CA THR A 255 11.58 -21.35 -15.52
C THR A 255 12.33 -21.67 -16.81
N ALA A 256 12.34 -20.73 -17.76
CA ALA A 256 13.09 -20.86 -19.01
C ALA A 256 13.37 -19.48 -19.62
N LEU A 257 14.46 -19.37 -20.37
CA LEU A 257 14.72 -18.26 -21.28
C LEU A 257 14.25 -18.66 -22.68
N THR A 258 13.54 -17.76 -23.36
CA THR A 258 13.16 -17.95 -24.76
C THR A 258 13.85 -16.92 -25.65
N ALA A 259 14.36 -17.38 -26.80
CA ALA A 259 14.62 -16.49 -27.92
C ALA A 259 13.31 -16.36 -28.70
N GLN A 260 12.57 -15.29 -28.46
CA GLN A 260 11.20 -15.09 -28.94
C GLN A 260 10.99 -13.66 -29.45
N ASN A 261 10.14 -13.52 -30.46
CA ASN A 261 9.57 -12.24 -30.90
C ASN A 261 8.11 -12.40 -31.35
N THR A 262 7.53 -11.34 -31.92
CA THR A 262 6.12 -11.34 -32.37
C THR A 262 5.83 -12.39 -33.45
N MET A 263 6.85 -12.94 -34.11
CA MET A 263 6.71 -13.94 -35.17
C MET A 263 6.88 -15.39 -34.67
N GLY A 264 7.26 -15.61 -33.40
CA GLY A 264 7.35 -16.94 -32.81
C GLY A 264 8.53 -17.16 -31.86
N VAL A 265 8.70 -18.41 -31.45
CA VAL A 265 9.75 -18.90 -30.56
C VAL A 265 10.81 -19.65 -31.38
N PHE A 266 12.08 -19.28 -31.22
CA PHE A 266 13.20 -19.82 -32.00
C PHE A 266 14.11 -20.74 -31.19
N ALA A 267 14.21 -20.51 -29.87
CA ALA A 267 14.97 -21.35 -28.97
C ALA A 267 14.41 -21.24 -27.54
N ILE A 268 14.59 -22.31 -26.76
CA ILE A 268 14.22 -22.38 -25.35
C ILE A 268 15.42 -22.94 -24.59
N SER A 269 15.78 -22.30 -23.48
CA SER A 269 16.79 -22.76 -22.53
C SER A 269 16.14 -22.83 -21.15
N GLU A 270 15.92 -24.04 -20.65
CA GLU A 270 15.29 -24.28 -19.34
C GLU A 270 16.27 -23.97 -18.20
N SER A 271 15.74 -23.45 -17.10
CA SER A 271 16.45 -23.43 -15.82
C SER A 271 16.62 -24.85 -15.30
N SER A 272 17.68 -25.13 -14.56
CA SER A 272 17.75 -26.40 -13.84
C SER A 272 16.76 -26.41 -12.66
N PRO A 273 16.23 -27.57 -12.26
CA PRO A 273 15.38 -27.69 -11.07
C PRO A 273 16.02 -27.11 -9.81
N GLU A 274 17.33 -27.31 -9.63
CA GLU A 274 18.09 -26.79 -8.47
C GLU A 274 18.13 -25.27 -8.48
N PHE A 275 18.44 -24.67 -9.64
CA PHE A 275 18.51 -23.21 -9.75
C PHE A 275 17.11 -22.55 -9.65
N LEU A 276 16.06 -23.21 -10.14
CA LEU A 276 14.69 -22.73 -9.93
C LEU A 276 14.32 -22.77 -8.44
N LYS A 277 14.71 -23.83 -7.72
CA LYS A 277 14.51 -23.94 -6.27
C LYS A 277 15.22 -22.80 -5.54
N GLU A 278 16.49 -22.54 -5.86
CA GLU A 278 17.28 -21.45 -5.27
C GLU A 278 16.64 -20.07 -5.52
N GLN A 279 16.12 -19.81 -6.73
CA GLN A 279 15.40 -18.56 -7.02
C GLN A 279 14.15 -18.40 -6.14
N ILE A 280 13.36 -19.48 -5.99
CA ILE A 280 12.14 -19.45 -5.17
C ILE A 280 12.51 -19.22 -3.70
N ASP A 281 13.46 -20.00 -3.16
CA ASP A 281 13.87 -19.87 -1.76
C ASP A 281 14.40 -18.44 -1.48
N ALA A 282 15.24 -17.89 -2.36
CA ALA A 282 15.79 -16.53 -2.19
C ALA A 282 14.71 -15.44 -2.13
N VAL A 283 13.64 -15.56 -2.93
CA VAL A 283 12.51 -14.61 -2.87
C VAL A 283 11.71 -14.80 -1.59
N PHE A 284 11.34 -16.05 -1.27
CA PHE A 284 10.46 -16.34 -0.14
C PHE A 284 11.09 -16.05 1.23
N GLU A 285 12.42 -16.14 1.34
CA GLU A 285 13.16 -15.85 2.58
C GLU A 285 13.35 -14.35 2.85
N ASP A 286 13.30 -13.50 1.83
CA ASP A 286 13.52 -12.05 1.95
C ASP A 286 12.21 -11.26 1.74
N ILE A 287 11.65 -11.30 0.53
CA ILE A 287 10.43 -10.58 0.15
C ILE A 287 9.32 -11.60 -0.13
N TYR A 288 8.70 -12.07 0.94
CA TYR A 288 7.62 -13.07 0.84
C TYR A 288 6.48 -12.56 -0.07
N PRO A 289 6.04 -13.36 -1.07
CA PRO A 289 4.98 -12.96 -1.98
C PRO A 289 3.57 -13.07 -1.36
N ASP A 290 2.77 -12.00 -1.43
CA ASP A 290 1.34 -12.05 -1.04
C ASP A 290 0.49 -12.87 -2.04
N ALA A 291 0.97 -13.04 -3.29
CA ALA A 291 0.37 -13.91 -4.30
C ALA A 291 1.43 -14.47 -5.27
N VAL A 292 1.14 -15.64 -5.85
CA VAL A 292 1.99 -16.25 -6.88
C VAL A 292 1.19 -16.48 -8.15
N LYS A 293 1.74 -16.10 -9.30
CA LYS A 293 1.23 -16.46 -10.61
C LYS A 293 2.17 -17.46 -11.27
N LEU A 294 1.62 -18.60 -11.68
CA LEU A 294 2.32 -19.58 -12.50
C LEU A 294 1.96 -19.36 -13.97
N GLY A 295 2.98 -19.29 -14.82
CA GLY A 295 2.84 -19.23 -16.28
C GLY A 295 3.36 -20.49 -16.95
N MET A 296 3.99 -20.34 -18.12
CA MET A 296 4.60 -21.44 -18.87
C MET A 296 5.69 -22.14 -18.04
N VAL A 297 5.55 -23.46 -17.87
CA VAL A 297 6.55 -24.36 -17.28
C VAL A 297 6.69 -25.57 -18.19
N SER A 298 7.88 -25.83 -18.73
CA SER A 298 8.06 -26.76 -19.87
C SER A 298 8.30 -28.22 -19.48
N SER A 299 8.67 -28.50 -18.23
CA SER A 299 9.03 -29.85 -17.76
C SER A 299 8.36 -30.24 -16.43
N SER A 300 8.17 -31.54 -16.24
CA SER A 300 7.61 -32.16 -15.04
C SER A 300 8.50 -31.94 -13.81
N GLU A 301 9.83 -31.93 -13.97
CA GLU A 301 10.77 -31.69 -12.89
C GLU A 301 10.65 -30.27 -12.33
N LEU A 302 10.51 -29.26 -13.21
CA LEU A 302 10.30 -27.87 -12.78
C LEU A 302 8.95 -27.69 -12.08
N ILE A 303 7.90 -28.32 -12.60
CA ILE A 303 6.58 -28.33 -11.96
C ILE A 303 6.66 -28.92 -10.54
N SER A 304 7.38 -30.03 -10.39
CA SER A 304 7.55 -30.71 -9.10
C SER A 304 8.25 -29.81 -8.09
N VAL A 305 9.32 -29.12 -8.49
CA VAL A 305 10.01 -28.14 -7.64
C VAL A 305 9.08 -27.00 -7.23
N ILE A 306 8.30 -26.45 -8.18
CA ILE A 306 7.35 -25.38 -7.89
C ILE A 306 6.32 -25.85 -6.86
N ALA A 307 5.66 -27.00 -7.12
CA ALA A 307 4.63 -27.52 -6.23
C ALA A 307 5.17 -27.81 -4.83
N GLU A 308 6.35 -28.40 -4.74
CA GLU A 308 7.03 -28.72 -3.49
C GLU A 308 7.36 -27.45 -2.69
N ARG A 309 7.96 -26.43 -3.33
CA ARG A 309 8.29 -25.16 -2.68
C ARG A 309 7.06 -24.36 -2.26
N LEU A 310 6.01 -24.30 -3.09
CA LEU A 310 4.78 -23.59 -2.73
C LEU A 310 4.07 -24.25 -1.54
N LYS A 311 4.12 -25.59 -1.42
CA LYS A 311 3.63 -26.32 -0.24
C LYS A 311 4.51 -26.05 0.99
N PHE A 312 5.83 -26.08 0.83
CA PHE A 312 6.78 -25.82 1.90
C PHE A 312 6.57 -24.44 2.56
N TYR A 313 6.39 -23.40 1.76
CA TYR A 313 6.14 -22.03 2.25
C TYR A 313 4.67 -21.75 2.58
N ASN A 314 3.77 -22.74 2.46
CA ASN A 314 2.32 -22.60 2.70
C ASN A 314 1.69 -21.43 1.92
N THR A 315 2.12 -21.26 0.67
CA THR A 315 1.80 -20.10 -0.16
C THR A 315 0.29 -19.92 -0.33
N LYS A 316 -0.16 -18.66 -0.31
CA LYS A 316 -1.56 -18.26 -0.55
C LYS A 316 -1.71 -17.60 -1.91
N ASN A 317 -2.95 -17.50 -2.38
CA ASN A 317 -3.29 -16.76 -3.61
C ASN A 317 -2.50 -17.23 -4.84
N ILE A 318 -2.57 -18.54 -5.12
CA ILE A 318 -1.87 -19.16 -6.25
C ILE A 318 -2.78 -19.11 -7.48
N VAL A 319 -2.38 -18.36 -8.50
CA VAL A 319 -3.04 -18.29 -9.81
C VAL A 319 -2.28 -19.16 -10.80
N VAL A 320 -2.92 -20.18 -11.36
CA VAL A 320 -2.30 -21.08 -12.34
C VAL A 320 -2.84 -20.77 -13.73
N ASP A 321 -1.99 -20.23 -14.61
CA ASP A 321 -2.27 -20.11 -16.04
C ASP A 321 -1.63 -21.32 -16.74
N PRO A 322 -2.41 -22.34 -17.14
CA PRO A 322 -1.88 -23.65 -17.51
C PRO A 322 -1.25 -23.70 -18.91
N VAL A 323 -0.71 -22.55 -19.39
CA VAL A 323 -0.21 -22.27 -20.74
C VAL A 323 0.36 -23.51 -21.44
N MET A 324 -0.44 -24.12 -22.33
CA MET A 324 -0.04 -25.34 -23.06
C MET A 324 0.53 -25.04 -24.46
N VAL A 325 0.08 -23.94 -25.07
CA VAL A 325 0.42 -23.56 -26.46
C VAL A 325 0.70 -22.06 -26.52
N ALA A 326 1.71 -21.66 -27.31
CA ALA A 326 2.05 -20.25 -27.52
C ALA A 326 0.96 -19.53 -28.34
N THR A 327 0.88 -18.19 -28.21
CA THR A 327 0.04 -17.37 -29.10
C THR A 327 0.36 -17.59 -30.59
N SER A 328 1.63 -17.89 -30.90
CA SER A 328 2.11 -18.23 -32.24
C SER A 328 1.78 -19.67 -32.70
N GLY A 329 1.14 -20.48 -31.85
CA GLY A 329 0.72 -21.85 -32.16
C GLY A 329 1.76 -22.94 -31.84
N SER A 330 2.92 -22.60 -31.29
CA SER A 330 3.96 -23.56 -30.90
C SER A 330 3.56 -24.34 -29.63
N GLU A 331 3.73 -25.66 -29.61
CA GLU A 331 3.60 -26.44 -28.37
C GLU A 331 4.66 -26.01 -27.34
N LEU A 332 4.23 -25.76 -26.10
CA LEU A 332 5.10 -25.24 -25.03
C LEU A 332 5.31 -26.24 -23.87
N MET A 333 4.49 -27.29 -23.79
CA MET A 333 4.59 -28.32 -22.76
C MET A 333 4.61 -29.72 -23.36
N LYS A 334 5.42 -30.59 -22.77
CA LYS A 334 5.41 -32.03 -23.03
C LYS A 334 4.18 -32.66 -22.34
N THR A 335 3.71 -33.79 -22.86
CA THR A 335 2.50 -34.47 -22.35
C THR A 335 2.61 -34.89 -20.88
N ASP A 336 3.79 -35.29 -20.42
CA ASP A 336 4.08 -35.63 -19.02
C ASP A 336 4.05 -34.41 -18.09
N ALA A 337 4.48 -33.24 -18.58
CA ALA A 337 4.38 -31.98 -17.84
C ALA A 337 2.92 -31.58 -17.58
N VAL A 338 2.01 -31.80 -18.54
CA VAL A 338 0.57 -31.54 -18.35
C VAL A 338 0.01 -32.39 -17.21
N GLN A 339 0.34 -33.68 -17.17
CA GLN A 339 -0.14 -34.57 -16.11
C GLN A 339 0.42 -34.15 -14.74
N THR A 340 1.69 -33.78 -14.68
CA THR A 340 2.33 -33.32 -13.43
C THR A 340 1.69 -32.02 -12.93
N LEU A 341 1.38 -31.07 -13.84
CA LEU A 341 0.66 -29.84 -13.50
C LEU A 341 -0.71 -30.14 -12.90
N ILE A 342 -1.44 -31.09 -13.50
CA ILE A 342 -2.76 -31.51 -13.04
C ILE A 342 -2.70 -32.09 -11.63
N GLU A 343 -1.75 -32.98 -11.38
CA GLU A 343 -1.63 -33.73 -10.11
C GLU A 343 -1.05 -32.88 -8.98
N GLU A 344 -0.12 -31.97 -9.28
CA GLU A 344 0.65 -31.30 -8.25
C GLU A 344 0.30 -29.83 -8.03
N LEU A 345 -0.10 -29.10 -9.08
CA LEU A 345 -0.35 -27.65 -9.02
C LEU A 345 -1.84 -27.29 -8.92
N LEU A 346 -2.73 -27.95 -9.68
CA LEU A 346 -4.16 -27.65 -9.60
C LEU A 346 -4.73 -27.81 -8.17
N PRO A 347 -4.36 -28.84 -7.38
CA PRO A 347 -4.90 -29.01 -6.03
C PRO A 347 -4.51 -27.94 -5.03
N ILE A 348 -3.46 -27.15 -5.31
CA ILE A 348 -3.02 -26.03 -4.47
C ILE A 348 -3.41 -24.67 -5.05
N ALA A 349 -4.00 -24.64 -6.26
CA ALA A 349 -4.39 -23.41 -6.93
C ALA A 349 -5.58 -22.74 -6.22
N THR A 350 -5.48 -21.43 -6.00
CA THR A 350 -6.64 -20.61 -5.64
C THR A 350 -7.59 -20.47 -6.83
N VAL A 351 -7.02 -20.25 -8.02
CA VAL A 351 -7.78 -20.24 -9.28
C VAL A 351 -6.89 -20.70 -10.44
N VAL A 352 -7.48 -21.44 -11.36
CA VAL A 352 -6.87 -21.86 -12.62
C VAL A 352 -7.57 -21.11 -13.75
N THR A 353 -6.81 -20.61 -14.72
CA THR A 353 -7.34 -19.72 -15.78
C THR A 353 -7.22 -20.34 -17.18
N PRO A 354 -7.79 -21.53 -17.47
CA PRO A 354 -7.63 -22.15 -18.78
C PRO A 354 -8.44 -21.41 -19.85
N ASN A 355 -7.91 -21.35 -21.08
CA ASN A 355 -8.72 -21.08 -22.28
C ASN A 355 -9.50 -22.33 -22.71
N ILE A 356 -10.33 -22.22 -23.74
CA ILE A 356 -11.13 -23.37 -24.24
C ILE A 356 -10.24 -24.59 -24.57
N PRO A 357 -9.23 -24.50 -25.47
CA PRO A 357 -8.36 -25.64 -25.75
C PRO A 357 -7.71 -26.27 -24.52
N GLU A 358 -7.21 -25.45 -23.59
CA GLU A 358 -6.60 -25.91 -22.34
C GLU A 358 -7.65 -26.62 -21.46
N ALA A 359 -8.85 -26.07 -21.34
CA ALA A 359 -9.93 -26.67 -20.56
C ALA A 359 -10.38 -28.02 -21.15
N GLU A 360 -10.39 -28.17 -22.47
CA GLU A 360 -10.66 -29.46 -23.11
C GLU A 360 -9.59 -30.50 -22.76
N VAL A 361 -8.32 -30.12 -22.71
CA VAL A 361 -7.23 -31.02 -22.29
C VAL A 361 -7.35 -31.38 -20.80
N LEU A 362 -7.64 -30.40 -19.93
CA LEU A 362 -7.74 -30.61 -18.48
C LEU A 362 -8.95 -31.48 -18.09
N SER A 363 -10.04 -31.41 -18.86
CA SER A 363 -11.28 -32.15 -18.61
C SER A 363 -11.40 -33.46 -19.38
N GLY A 364 -10.76 -33.55 -20.55
CA GLY A 364 -11.00 -34.63 -21.52
C GLY A 364 -12.30 -34.48 -22.31
N GLU A 365 -13.04 -33.37 -22.16
CA GLU A 365 -14.32 -33.11 -22.82
C GLU A 365 -14.21 -31.98 -23.86
N LYS A 366 -15.06 -32.01 -24.89
CA LYS A 366 -15.13 -30.96 -25.90
C LYS A 366 -16.08 -29.84 -25.50
N ILE A 367 -15.70 -28.60 -25.81
CA ILE A 367 -16.49 -27.40 -25.50
C ILE A 367 -17.00 -26.81 -26.82
N GLN A 368 -18.29 -27.02 -27.10
CA GLN A 368 -18.95 -26.51 -28.31
C GLN A 368 -20.09 -25.53 -28.00
N SER A 369 -20.42 -25.33 -26.72
CA SER A 369 -21.54 -24.50 -26.27
C SER A 369 -21.31 -23.87 -24.89
N LYS A 370 -22.13 -22.87 -24.52
CA LYS A 370 -22.17 -22.31 -23.15
C LYS A 370 -22.42 -23.37 -22.08
N GLU A 371 -23.28 -24.34 -22.38
CA GLU A 371 -23.62 -25.41 -21.46
C GLU A 371 -22.43 -26.34 -21.23
N ASN A 372 -21.65 -26.64 -22.28
CA ASN A 372 -20.40 -27.39 -22.11
C ASN A 372 -19.39 -26.60 -21.26
N MET A 373 -19.29 -25.27 -21.40
CA MET A 373 -18.42 -24.47 -20.53
C MET A 373 -18.79 -24.61 -19.05
N LEU A 374 -20.08 -24.60 -18.72
CA LEU A 374 -20.56 -24.82 -17.35
C LEU A 374 -20.16 -26.19 -16.81
N ASN A 375 -20.42 -27.24 -17.61
CA ASN A 375 -20.10 -28.61 -17.21
C ASN A 375 -18.59 -28.83 -17.06
N VAL A 376 -17.78 -28.34 -18.00
CA VAL A 376 -16.32 -28.49 -17.98
C VAL A 376 -15.69 -27.71 -16.84
N ALA A 377 -16.10 -26.45 -16.61
CA ALA A 377 -15.59 -25.67 -15.49
C ALA A 377 -15.90 -26.34 -14.14
N LYS A 378 -17.11 -26.90 -14.00
CA LYS A 378 -17.50 -27.68 -12.82
C LYS A 378 -16.68 -28.96 -12.68
N LEU A 379 -16.51 -29.71 -13.76
CA LEU A 379 -15.75 -30.96 -13.76
C LEU A 379 -14.31 -30.73 -13.31
N ILE A 380 -13.63 -29.72 -13.87
CA ILE A 380 -12.26 -29.37 -13.47
C ILE A 380 -12.23 -28.94 -12.00
N GLY A 381 -13.12 -28.03 -11.59
CA GLY A 381 -13.11 -27.50 -10.22
C GLY A 381 -13.43 -28.55 -9.15
N ASP A 382 -14.41 -29.42 -9.41
CA ASP A 382 -14.79 -30.51 -8.49
C ASP A 382 -13.71 -31.58 -8.42
N LYS A 383 -13.10 -31.93 -9.56
CA LYS A 383 -12.08 -32.98 -9.63
C LYS A 383 -10.80 -32.59 -8.93
N TYR A 384 -10.37 -31.33 -9.07
CA TYR A 384 -9.07 -30.87 -8.56
C TYR A 384 -9.17 -29.94 -7.34
N GLY A 385 -10.37 -29.57 -6.91
CA GLY A 385 -10.57 -28.79 -5.68
C GLY A 385 -10.14 -27.32 -5.78
N CYS A 386 -10.18 -26.73 -6.97
CA CYS A 386 -9.79 -25.33 -7.22
C CYS A 386 -10.90 -24.53 -7.90
N ALA A 387 -10.83 -23.19 -7.81
CA ALA A 387 -11.68 -22.36 -8.65
C ALA A 387 -11.19 -22.38 -10.11
N VAL A 388 -12.12 -22.28 -11.06
CA VAL A 388 -11.81 -22.34 -12.50
C VAL A 388 -12.39 -21.11 -13.17
N LEU A 389 -11.53 -20.26 -13.75
CA LEU A 389 -11.92 -19.18 -14.65
C LEU A 389 -11.71 -19.66 -16.09
N LEU A 390 -12.75 -20.26 -16.67
CA LEU A 390 -12.73 -20.77 -18.03
C LEU A 390 -12.93 -19.60 -19.01
N LYS A 391 -11.86 -19.26 -19.74
CA LYS A 391 -11.82 -18.11 -20.66
C LYS A 391 -12.53 -18.48 -21.97
N GLY A 392 -13.58 -17.75 -22.34
CA GLY A 392 -14.43 -18.09 -23.50
C GLY A 392 -13.82 -17.80 -24.86
N GLY A 393 -12.76 -17.00 -24.92
CA GLY A 393 -12.01 -16.72 -26.15
C GLY A 393 -12.86 -16.22 -27.32
N HIS A 394 -12.34 -16.42 -28.54
CA HIS A 394 -12.92 -15.89 -29.79
C HIS A 394 -14.08 -16.72 -30.38
N SER A 395 -14.33 -17.93 -29.89
CA SER A 395 -15.08 -18.94 -30.66
C SER A 395 -16.56 -19.07 -30.30
N ILE A 396 -17.00 -18.65 -29.11
CA ILE A 396 -18.36 -18.95 -28.63
C ILE A 396 -19.13 -17.72 -28.15
N ASN A 397 -18.54 -16.75 -27.42
CA ASN A 397 -19.30 -15.64 -26.82
C ASN A 397 -18.50 -14.38 -26.45
N ASP A 398 -18.14 -13.53 -27.41
CA ASP A 398 -17.72 -12.12 -27.16
C ASP A 398 -16.83 -11.90 -25.90
N ALA A 399 -15.73 -12.64 -25.76
CA ALA A 399 -14.79 -12.49 -24.63
C ALA A 399 -15.39 -12.65 -23.22
N ASN A 400 -16.48 -13.41 -23.09
CA ASN A 400 -17.09 -13.76 -21.80
C ASN A 400 -16.30 -14.88 -21.11
N ASP A 401 -16.03 -14.71 -19.81
CA ASP A 401 -15.33 -15.72 -19.01
C ASP A 401 -16.29 -16.27 -17.95
N LEU A 402 -16.15 -17.56 -17.64
CA LEU A 402 -16.96 -18.25 -16.66
C LEU A 402 -16.12 -18.62 -15.45
N LEU A 403 -16.48 -18.12 -14.29
CA LEU A 403 -15.94 -18.58 -13.01
C LEU A 403 -16.82 -19.69 -12.44
N TYR A 404 -16.20 -20.82 -12.09
CA TYR A 404 -16.75 -21.82 -11.18
C TYR A 404 -15.94 -21.81 -9.88
N SER A 405 -16.61 -21.63 -8.74
CA SER A 405 -15.98 -21.66 -7.42
C SER A 405 -17.01 -22.08 -6.37
N ASN A 406 -16.64 -23.05 -5.52
CA ASN A 406 -17.46 -23.51 -4.39
C ASN A 406 -18.92 -23.84 -4.77
N GLY A 407 -19.11 -24.57 -5.89
CA GLY A 407 -20.44 -24.95 -6.38
C GLY A 407 -21.25 -23.83 -7.03
N LYS A 408 -20.68 -22.63 -7.19
CA LYS A 408 -21.35 -21.47 -7.79
C LYS A 408 -20.71 -21.10 -9.12
N PHE A 409 -21.54 -20.62 -10.03
CA PHE A 409 -21.13 -20.09 -11.32
C PHE A 409 -21.30 -18.58 -11.35
N LYS A 410 -20.37 -17.89 -12.02
CA LYS A 410 -20.47 -16.46 -12.30
C LYS A 410 -19.89 -16.14 -13.66
N TRP A 411 -20.69 -15.45 -14.48
CA TRP A 411 -20.24 -14.94 -15.77
C TRP A 411 -19.63 -13.55 -15.60
N PHE A 412 -18.49 -13.34 -16.27
CA PHE A 412 -17.83 -12.05 -16.39
C PHE A 412 -17.86 -11.65 -17.85
N GLU A 413 -18.81 -10.77 -18.16
CA GLU A 413 -19.04 -10.31 -19.52
C GLU A 413 -17.90 -9.41 -20.00
N GLY A 414 -17.47 -9.62 -21.25
CA GLY A 414 -16.45 -8.82 -21.91
C GLY A 414 -17.00 -8.21 -23.19
N LYS A 415 -16.26 -7.27 -23.76
CA LYS A 415 -16.48 -6.84 -25.15
C LYS A 415 -15.25 -7.21 -25.95
N ARG A 416 -15.46 -7.79 -27.13
CA ARG A 416 -14.37 -8.03 -28.06
C ARG A 416 -13.81 -6.69 -28.55
N ILE A 417 -12.51 -6.49 -28.33
CA ILE A 417 -11.77 -5.36 -28.87
C ILE A 417 -11.10 -5.83 -30.16
N ASN A 418 -11.32 -5.11 -31.26
CA ASN A 418 -10.73 -5.44 -32.55
C ASN A 418 -9.26 -4.96 -32.60
N ASN A 419 -8.39 -5.65 -31.88
CA ASN A 419 -6.96 -5.42 -31.85
C ASN A 419 -6.24 -6.69 -32.32
N PRO A 420 -5.43 -6.67 -33.39
CA PRO A 420 -4.64 -7.83 -33.82
C PRO A 420 -3.49 -8.15 -32.84
N ASN A 421 -3.05 -7.18 -32.04
CA ASN A 421 -1.93 -7.29 -31.11
C ASN A 421 -2.41 -7.86 -29.76
N THR A 422 -2.53 -9.18 -29.72
CA THR A 422 -3.06 -9.95 -28.58
C THR A 422 -1.99 -10.77 -27.85
N HIS A 423 -0.72 -10.59 -28.21
CA HIS A 423 0.38 -11.33 -27.58
C HIS A 423 0.44 -11.02 -26.08
N GLY A 424 0.43 -12.08 -25.26
CA GLY A 424 0.45 -11.98 -23.80
C GLY A 424 -0.90 -11.72 -23.12
N THR A 425 -2.04 -11.84 -23.82
CA THR A 425 -3.38 -11.65 -23.23
C THR A 425 -3.60 -12.55 -22.01
N GLY A 426 -3.31 -13.85 -22.11
CA GLY A 426 -3.46 -14.80 -20.99
C GLY A 426 -2.61 -14.43 -19.78
N CYS A 427 -1.30 -14.19 -19.99
CA CYS A 427 -0.36 -13.81 -18.93
C CYS A 427 -0.77 -12.52 -18.23
N THR A 428 -1.26 -11.54 -18.99
CA THR A 428 -1.71 -10.26 -18.47
C THR A 428 -2.97 -10.43 -17.60
N LEU A 429 -3.94 -11.23 -18.03
CA LEU A 429 -5.15 -11.48 -17.25
C LEU A 429 -4.81 -12.17 -15.91
N SER A 430 -4.06 -13.28 -15.96
CA SER A 430 -3.70 -14.05 -14.76
C SER A 430 -2.83 -13.26 -13.79
N SER A 431 -1.89 -12.44 -14.29
CA SER A 431 -1.07 -11.55 -13.45
C SER A 431 -1.87 -10.41 -12.82
N ALA A 432 -2.87 -9.86 -13.51
CA ALA A 432 -3.76 -8.87 -12.92
C ALA A 432 -4.66 -9.49 -11.83
N ILE A 433 -5.12 -10.73 -12.01
CA ILE A 433 -5.85 -11.48 -10.96
C ILE A 433 -4.95 -11.66 -9.73
N ALA A 434 -3.73 -12.18 -9.92
CA ALA A 434 -2.78 -12.39 -8.83
C ALA A 434 -2.48 -11.09 -8.07
N SER A 435 -2.31 -9.98 -8.78
CA SER A 435 -2.08 -8.66 -8.18
C SER A 435 -3.26 -8.20 -7.31
N ASN A 436 -4.49 -8.46 -7.73
CA ASN A 436 -5.68 -8.10 -6.96
C ASN A 436 -5.90 -9.02 -5.75
N LEU A 437 -5.57 -10.32 -5.87
CA LEU A 437 -5.57 -11.24 -4.73
C LEU A 437 -4.48 -10.87 -3.70
N ALA A 438 -3.28 -10.46 -4.13
CA ALA A 438 -2.23 -9.95 -3.24
C ALA A 438 -2.71 -8.74 -2.41
N LYS A 439 -3.58 -7.90 -3.00
CA LYS A 439 -4.24 -6.77 -2.32
C LYS A 439 -5.37 -7.18 -1.37
N GLY A 440 -5.66 -8.47 -1.24
CA GLY A 440 -6.70 -9.01 -0.35
C GLY A 440 -8.11 -8.85 -0.90
N LEU A 441 -8.27 -8.55 -2.21
CA LEU A 441 -9.59 -8.47 -2.83
C LEU A 441 -10.19 -9.87 -2.99
N SER A 442 -11.52 -9.96 -3.04
CA SER A 442 -12.18 -11.22 -3.34
C SER A 442 -11.81 -11.73 -4.74
N LEU A 443 -11.95 -13.04 -4.98
CA LEU A 443 -11.70 -13.62 -6.31
C LEU A 443 -12.57 -12.95 -7.38
N ASP A 444 -13.84 -12.68 -7.06
CA ASP A 444 -14.78 -12.01 -7.95
C ASP A 444 -14.36 -10.59 -8.33
N GLU A 445 -13.91 -9.79 -7.36
CA GLU A 445 -13.39 -8.44 -7.59
C GLU A 445 -12.07 -8.49 -8.36
N SER A 446 -11.21 -9.45 -8.04
CA SER A 446 -9.92 -9.64 -8.70
C SER A 446 -10.08 -9.93 -10.20
N ILE A 447 -11.03 -10.80 -10.55
CA ILE A 447 -11.33 -11.12 -11.96
C ILE A 447 -11.93 -9.93 -12.68
N ARG A 448 -12.88 -9.22 -12.05
CA ARG A 448 -13.48 -8.01 -12.64
C ARG A 448 -12.43 -6.95 -12.95
N ASN A 449 -11.59 -6.60 -11.97
CA ASN A 449 -10.53 -5.61 -12.12
C ASN A 449 -9.51 -6.03 -13.18
N ALA A 450 -9.19 -7.34 -13.26
CA ALA A 450 -8.29 -7.86 -14.28
C ALA A 450 -8.88 -7.74 -15.70
N LYS A 451 -10.18 -8.00 -15.87
CA LYS A 451 -10.88 -7.80 -17.16
C LYS A 451 -10.96 -6.34 -17.56
N ASP A 452 -11.17 -5.43 -16.62
CA ASP A 452 -11.16 -3.99 -16.90
C ASP A 452 -9.77 -3.52 -17.32
N TYR A 453 -8.72 -3.99 -16.64
CA TYR A 453 -7.34 -3.67 -16.96
C TYR A 453 -6.93 -4.19 -18.35
N ILE A 454 -7.20 -5.46 -18.66
CA ILE A 454 -6.83 -6.02 -19.97
C ILE A 454 -7.60 -5.37 -21.11
N SER A 455 -8.87 -5.00 -20.88
CA SER A 455 -9.68 -4.27 -21.85
C SER A 455 -9.05 -2.91 -22.16
N GLY A 456 -8.61 -2.16 -21.15
CA GLY A 456 -7.88 -0.91 -21.36
C GLY A 456 -6.55 -1.09 -22.12
N ALA A 457 -5.77 -2.11 -21.77
CA ALA A 457 -4.50 -2.41 -22.43
C ALA A 457 -4.67 -2.79 -23.92
N LEU A 458 -5.74 -3.53 -24.25
CA LEU A 458 -6.12 -3.85 -25.63
C LEU A 458 -6.62 -2.62 -26.38
N SER A 459 -7.44 -1.77 -25.75
CA SER A 459 -8.00 -0.57 -26.37
C SER A 459 -6.95 0.51 -26.68
N ALA A 460 -5.77 0.44 -26.08
CA ALA A 460 -4.67 1.36 -26.34
C ALA A 460 -3.97 1.14 -27.69
N MET A 461 -4.27 0.05 -28.40
CA MET A 461 -3.85 -0.20 -29.80
C MET A 461 -2.34 -0.02 -30.04
N LEU A 462 -1.49 -0.46 -29.11
CA LEU A 462 -0.05 -0.49 -29.34
C LEU A 462 0.27 -1.39 -30.54
N ASP A 463 1.10 -0.88 -31.45
CA ASP A 463 1.44 -1.57 -32.69
C ASP A 463 2.95 -1.68 -32.86
N LEU A 464 3.49 -2.81 -32.41
CA LEU A 464 4.91 -3.12 -32.43
C LEU A 464 5.14 -4.54 -32.97
N GLY A 465 6.21 -4.70 -33.74
CA GLY A 465 6.59 -5.98 -34.34
C GLY A 465 6.11 -6.11 -35.79
N LYS A 466 6.11 -7.35 -36.29
CA LYS A 466 5.78 -7.67 -37.69
C LYS A 466 4.56 -8.58 -37.85
N ASP A 467 3.97 -8.99 -36.74
CA ASP A 467 2.83 -9.91 -36.67
C ASP A 467 2.05 -9.58 -35.37
N SER A 468 1.58 -10.57 -34.61
CA SER A 468 0.84 -10.37 -33.36
C SER A 468 1.70 -9.68 -32.29
N GLY A 469 1.54 -8.36 -32.18
CA GLY A 469 2.26 -7.50 -31.25
C GLY A 469 1.75 -7.59 -29.80
N PRO A 470 2.48 -6.97 -28.86
CA PRO A 470 2.09 -6.89 -27.45
C PRO A 470 1.00 -5.84 -27.21
N MET A 471 0.29 -5.98 -26.09
CA MET A 471 -0.63 -4.95 -25.59
C MET A 471 0.11 -3.80 -24.88
N ASN A 472 -0.54 -2.65 -24.71
CA ASN A 472 0.03 -1.57 -23.91
C ASN A 472 -0.27 -1.79 -22.42
N HIS A 473 0.65 -2.41 -21.67
CA HIS A 473 0.51 -2.53 -20.21
C HIS A 473 0.50 -1.17 -19.49
N ALA A 474 1.14 -0.15 -20.06
CA ALA A 474 1.32 1.16 -19.43
C ALA A 474 0.22 2.19 -19.78
N PHE A 475 -0.89 1.76 -20.39
CA PHE A 475 -1.94 2.65 -20.93
C PHE A 475 -2.59 3.63 -19.92
N LYS A 476 -2.41 3.45 -18.61
CA LYS A 476 -2.93 4.36 -17.58
C LYS A 476 -1.98 5.50 -17.23
N ILE A 477 -0.71 5.41 -17.64
CA ILE A 477 0.34 6.39 -17.35
C ILE A 477 0.93 7.03 -18.61
N THR A 478 0.58 6.50 -19.79
CA THR A 478 0.86 7.06 -21.12
C THR A 478 -0.44 7.50 -21.74
#